data_AF-A0A3M9Z0M3-F1
#
_entry.id   AF-A0A3M9Z0M3-F1
#
_cell.length_a   1.000
_cell.length_b   1.000
_cell.length_c   1.000
_cell.angle_alpha   90.00
_cell.angle_beta   90.00
_cell.angle_gamma   90.00
#
_symmetry.space_group_name_H-M   'P 1'
#
loop_
_entity.id
_entity.type
_entity.pdbx_description
1 polymer ?
#
loop_
_entity_poly.entity_id
_entity_poly.type
_entity_poly.pdbx_seq_one_letter_code
_entity_poly.pdbx_strand_id
1 'polypeptide(L)'
;MLISEVTTFAFTVRQFLEPHWLAAHQGWNEIPSPLSRWMCRYSSIFLAMLLRELHSEHVWEIVGGRPPQDMDGTPQAQVGMLGCDGTWCDHCWVKGNELIIDLTADQFGHAPVIVTHTSDQRYRANLAEIDLEKALQKLQRRPMQWLSAWRANGSA
;
A
#
# COMPACT_ATOMS: atom_id res chain seq x y z
N MET A 1 -6.05 -15.86 -9.15
CA MET A 1 -7.30 -15.05 -9.06
C MET A 1 -7.46 -14.20 -10.31
N LEU A 2 -8.69 -13.93 -10.74
CA LEU A 2 -8.94 -12.99 -11.84
C LEU A 2 -8.73 -11.54 -11.36
N ILE A 3 -8.19 -10.66 -12.22
CA ILE A 3 -7.97 -9.24 -11.86
C ILE A 3 -9.25 -8.57 -11.35
N SER A 4 -10.42 -8.89 -11.92
CA SER A 4 -11.72 -8.34 -11.51
C SER A 4 -12.12 -8.73 -10.08
N GLU A 5 -11.85 -9.97 -9.68
CA GLU A 5 -12.10 -10.47 -8.31
C GLU A 5 -11.19 -9.76 -7.31
N VAL A 6 -9.89 -9.70 -7.63
CA VAL A 6 -8.89 -9.02 -6.80
C VAL A 6 -9.19 -7.53 -6.69
N THR A 7 -9.65 -6.89 -7.78
CA THR A 7 -10.08 -5.49 -7.78
C THR A 7 -11.25 -5.27 -6.84
N THR A 8 -12.28 -6.12 -6.90
CA THR A 8 -13.44 -6.04 -6.02
C THR A 8 -13.02 -6.19 -4.55
N PHE A 9 -12.20 -7.19 -4.25
CA PHE A 9 -11.62 -7.40 -2.93
C PHE A 9 -10.82 -6.18 -2.44
N ALA A 10 -9.95 -5.63 -3.29
CA ALA A 10 -9.12 -4.46 -2.96
C ALA A 10 -9.98 -3.22 -2.65
N PHE A 11 -11.09 -3.01 -3.36
CA PHE A 11 -12.05 -1.95 -3.02
C PHE A 11 -12.74 -2.18 -1.66
N THR A 12 -13.16 -3.41 -1.34
CA THR A 12 -13.71 -3.72 -0.02
C THR A 12 -12.69 -3.45 1.09
N VAL A 13 -11.44 -3.83 0.88
CA VAL A 13 -10.35 -3.56 1.83
C VAL A 13 -10.12 -2.04 1.97
N ARG A 14 -10.09 -1.30 0.86
CA ARG A 14 -9.96 0.18 0.87
C ARG A 14 -11.08 0.82 1.69
N GLN A 15 -12.33 0.44 1.47
CA GLN A 15 -13.48 0.96 2.20
C GLN A 15 -13.39 0.68 3.70
N PHE A 16 -12.90 -0.51 4.08
CA PHE A 16 -12.64 -0.84 5.48
C PHE A 16 -11.53 0.04 6.08
N LEU A 17 -10.47 0.33 5.32
CA LEU A 17 -9.33 1.10 5.81
C LEU A 17 -9.59 2.60 5.93
N GLU A 18 -10.48 3.20 5.13
CA GLU A 18 -10.72 4.65 5.12
C GLU A 18 -11.09 5.23 6.51
N PRO A 19 -12.06 4.67 7.26
CA PRO A 19 -12.33 5.12 8.63
C PRO A 19 -11.12 4.98 9.57
N HIS A 20 -10.29 3.96 9.36
CA HIS A 20 -9.09 3.72 10.17
C HIS A 20 -7.97 4.72 9.86
N TRP A 21 -7.82 5.12 8.60
CA TRP A 21 -6.90 6.20 8.21
C TRP A 21 -7.35 7.54 8.77
N LEU A 22 -8.65 7.84 8.71
CA LEU A 22 -9.21 9.03 9.33
C LEU A 22 -8.89 9.10 10.83
N ALA A 23 -9.13 8.01 11.57
CA ALA A 23 -8.79 7.95 12.99
C ALA A 23 -7.28 8.10 13.26
N ALA A 24 -6.42 7.57 12.38
CA ALA A 24 -4.98 7.74 12.49
C ALA A 24 -4.54 9.20 12.31
N HIS A 25 -5.05 9.85 11.26
CA HIS A 25 -4.83 11.26 10.93
C HIS A 25 -5.34 12.22 12.01
N GLN A 26 -6.53 11.95 12.56
CA GLN A 26 -7.06 12.68 13.72
C GLN A 26 -6.12 12.58 14.92
N GLY A 27 -5.53 11.40 15.16
CA GLY A 27 -4.52 11.21 16.20
C GLY A 27 -3.20 11.95 15.95
N TRP A 28 -2.95 12.43 14.71
CA TRP A 28 -1.82 13.26 14.34
C TRP A 28 -2.18 14.75 14.22
N ASN A 29 -3.45 15.11 14.46
CA ASN A 29 -4.00 16.46 14.30
C ASN A 29 -3.85 17.05 12.88
N GLU A 30 -3.81 16.20 11.86
CA GLU A 30 -3.77 16.63 10.46
C GLU A 30 -4.54 15.64 9.59
N ILE A 31 -5.53 16.11 8.83
CA ILE A 31 -6.33 15.29 7.90
C ILE A 31 -5.99 15.72 6.46
N PRO A 32 -5.16 14.96 5.74
CA PRO A 32 -4.76 15.31 4.38
C PRO A 32 -5.87 15.01 3.36
N SER A 33 -5.74 15.63 2.19
CA SER A 33 -6.45 15.24 0.97
C SER A 33 -5.44 14.77 -0.08
N PRO A 34 -5.54 13.54 -0.61
CA PRO A 34 -6.51 12.49 -0.24
C PRO A 34 -6.20 11.88 1.14
N LEU A 35 -7.22 11.24 1.73
CA LEU A 35 -7.12 10.60 3.05
C LEU A 35 -6.05 9.51 3.12
N SER A 36 -5.77 8.86 1.99
CA SER A 36 -4.76 7.83 1.89
C SER A 36 -3.35 8.35 2.15
N ARG A 37 -3.07 9.66 2.06
CA ARG A 37 -1.72 10.24 2.22
C ARG A 37 -1.05 9.75 3.51
N TRP A 38 0.22 9.35 3.39
CA TRP A 38 1.04 8.75 4.46
C TRP A 38 0.60 7.36 4.95
N MET A 39 -0.37 6.72 4.28
CA MET A 39 -0.87 5.40 4.68
C MET A 39 -0.33 4.23 3.86
N CYS A 40 0.55 4.44 2.88
CA CYS A 40 1.00 3.38 1.94
C CYS A 40 1.64 2.18 2.67
N ARG A 41 2.54 2.43 3.63
CA ARG A 41 3.19 1.37 4.42
C ARG A 41 2.21 0.65 5.34
N TYR A 42 1.38 1.38 6.08
CA TYR A 42 0.40 0.78 6.97
C TYR A 42 -0.61 -0.09 6.21
N SER A 43 -1.10 0.41 5.08
CA SER A 43 -2.06 -0.30 4.24
C SER A 43 -1.44 -1.52 3.57
N SER A 44 -0.18 -1.43 3.14
CA SER A 44 0.56 -2.56 2.57
C SER A 44 0.82 -3.66 3.60
N ILE A 45 1.17 -3.31 4.85
CA ILE A 45 1.31 -4.29 5.94
C ILE A 45 -0.02 -5.01 6.17
N PHE A 46 -1.11 -4.26 6.35
CA PHE A 46 -2.43 -4.84 6.57
C PHE A 46 -2.84 -5.77 5.42
N LEU A 47 -2.73 -5.28 4.18
CA LEU A 47 -3.15 -6.02 3.00
C LEU A 47 -2.32 -7.29 2.81
N ALA A 48 -1.00 -7.23 2.99
CA ALA A 48 -0.14 -8.40 2.88
C ALA A 48 -0.47 -9.45 3.95
N MET A 49 -0.70 -9.05 5.20
CA MET A 49 -1.14 -9.98 6.26
C MET A 49 -2.46 -10.65 5.87
N LEU A 50 -3.45 -9.87 5.40
CA LEU A 50 -4.76 -10.38 5.02
C LEU A 50 -4.69 -11.35 3.82
N LEU A 51 -3.93 -11.01 2.78
CA LEU A 51 -3.75 -11.87 1.61
C LEU A 51 -3.00 -13.16 1.95
N ARG A 52 -1.99 -13.11 2.83
CA ARG A 52 -1.29 -14.31 3.32
C ARG A 52 -2.22 -15.26 4.09
N GLU A 53 -3.20 -14.72 4.79
CA GLU A 53 -4.22 -15.51 5.51
C GLU A 53 -5.25 -16.13 4.58
N LEU A 54 -5.73 -15.37 3.59
CA LEU A 54 -6.81 -15.81 2.70
C LEU A 54 -6.31 -16.65 1.50
N HIS A 55 -5.06 -16.44 1.08
CA HIS A 55 -4.49 -17.00 -0.15
C HIS A 55 -3.09 -17.57 0.10
N SER A 56 -2.98 -18.50 1.05
CA SER A 56 -1.72 -19.13 1.46
C SER A 56 -0.99 -19.90 0.35
N GLU A 57 -1.68 -20.24 -0.74
CA GLU A 57 -1.13 -20.86 -1.95
C GLU A 57 -0.25 -19.91 -2.77
N HIS A 58 -0.29 -18.60 -2.48
CA HIS A 58 0.45 -17.57 -3.17
C HIS A 58 1.40 -16.83 -2.23
N VAL A 59 2.59 -16.52 -2.73
CA VAL A 59 3.54 -15.66 -2.02
C VAL A 59 3.14 -14.20 -2.27
N TRP A 60 2.68 -13.53 -1.21
CA TRP A 60 2.39 -12.11 -1.18
C TRP A 60 3.51 -11.38 -0.45
N GLU A 61 4.07 -10.35 -1.07
CA GLU A 61 5.21 -9.59 -0.54
C GLU A 61 4.88 -8.10 -0.50
N ILE A 62 5.40 -7.43 0.53
CA ILE A 62 5.42 -5.98 0.57
C ILE A 62 6.67 -5.52 -0.18
N VAL A 63 6.48 -4.70 -1.21
CA VAL A 63 7.59 -4.09 -1.93
C VAL A 63 7.45 -2.59 -1.90
N GLY A 64 8.57 -1.91 -2.11
CA GLY A 64 8.56 -0.47 -2.25
C GLY A 64 9.61 0.01 -3.20
N GLY A 65 9.49 1.29 -3.53
CA GLY A 65 10.60 2.02 -4.10
C GLY A 65 10.77 3.35 -3.42
N ARG A 66 12.03 3.73 -3.19
CA ARG A 66 12.42 5.02 -2.64
C ARG A 66 13.47 5.63 -3.56
N PRO A 67 13.13 6.69 -4.30
CA PRO A 67 14.13 7.43 -5.06
C PRO A 67 15.21 7.96 -4.13
N PRO A 68 16.50 7.84 -4.49
CA PRO A 68 17.53 8.67 -3.88
C PRO A 68 17.16 10.14 -4.12
N GLN A 69 17.27 10.96 -3.08
CA GLN A 69 17.02 12.39 -3.17
C GLN A 69 18.35 13.14 -3.23
N ASP A 70 18.45 14.12 -4.12
CA ASP A 70 19.51 15.13 -4.09
C ASP A 70 19.38 16.05 -2.87
N MET A 71 20.39 16.89 -2.62
CA MET A 71 20.35 17.87 -1.52
C MET A 71 19.18 18.86 -1.63
N ASP A 72 18.62 19.04 -2.83
CA ASP A 72 17.42 19.86 -3.09
C ASP A 72 16.10 19.06 -3.06
N GLY A 73 16.15 17.75 -2.82
CA GLY A 73 14.99 16.85 -2.80
C GLY A 73 14.61 16.23 -4.14
N THR A 74 15.34 16.52 -5.22
CA THR A 74 15.04 15.97 -6.57
C THR A 74 15.29 14.45 -6.63
N PRO A 75 14.32 13.64 -7.13
CA PRO A 75 14.52 12.21 -7.34
C PRO A 75 15.59 11.91 -8.39
N GLN A 76 16.64 11.17 -8.04
CA GLN A 76 17.71 10.78 -8.99
C GLN A 76 17.44 9.48 -9.76
N ALA A 77 16.44 8.71 -9.35
CA ALA A 77 16.14 7.43 -9.96
C ALA A 77 14.65 7.25 -10.20
N GLN A 78 14.34 6.56 -11.30
CA GLN A 78 12.98 6.18 -11.65
C GLN A 78 12.58 4.92 -10.85
N VAL A 79 12.36 5.09 -9.55
CA VAL A 79 11.95 4.04 -8.60
C VAL A 79 10.85 4.56 -7.68
N GLY A 80 10.07 3.68 -7.09
CA GLY A 80 8.86 4.01 -6.34
C GLY A 80 7.62 3.96 -7.23
N MET A 81 6.75 4.96 -7.08
CA MET A 81 5.56 5.13 -7.91
C MET A 81 5.64 6.43 -8.71
N LEU A 82 5.37 6.35 -10.01
CA LEU A 82 5.26 7.50 -10.89
C LEU A 82 3.90 8.19 -10.70
N GLY A 83 3.89 9.44 -10.24
CA GLY A 83 2.70 10.27 -10.14
C GLY A 83 2.20 10.78 -11.50
N CYS A 84 0.95 11.25 -11.53
CA CYS A 84 0.35 11.86 -12.72
C CYS A 84 1.04 13.17 -13.14
N ASP A 85 1.80 13.78 -12.23
CA ASP A 85 2.64 14.96 -12.48
C ASP A 85 4.01 14.62 -13.09
N GLY A 86 4.33 13.33 -13.27
CA GLY A 86 5.61 12.87 -13.80
C GLY A 86 6.70 12.65 -12.74
N THR A 87 6.39 12.83 -11.44
CA THR A 87 7.35 12.69 -10.35
C THR A 87 7.43 11.26 -9.83
N TRP A 88 8.63 10.75 -9.56
CA TRP A 88 8.82 9.47 -8.86
C TRP A 88 8.82 9.67 -7.34
N CYS A 89 7.95 8.93 -6.64
CA CYS A 89 7.70 9.12 -5.20
C CYS A 89 8.03 7.86 -4.38
N ASP A 90 8.49 8.03 -3.13
CA ASP A 90 8.61 6.93 -2.15
C ASP A 90 7.23 6.29 -1.95
N HIS A 91 7.13 5.00 -2.23
CA HIS A 91 5.87 4.28 -2.14
C HIS A 91 6.06 2.81 -1.77
N CYS A 92 5.04 2.24 -1.15
CA CYS A 92 4.96 0.80 -0.88
C CYS A 92 3.63 0.26 -1.38
N TRP A 93 3.67 -0.94 -1.94
CA TRP A 93 2.51 -1.68 -2.43
C TRP A 93 2.70 -3.18 -2.15
N VAL A 94 1.65 -3.96 -2.42
CA VAL A 94 1.71 -5.42 -2.30
C VAL A 94 1.83 -6.03 -3.69
N LYS A 95 2.67 -7.05 -3.83
CA LYS A 95 2.76 -7.86 -5.05
C LYS A 95 2.60 -9.36 -4.73
N GLY A 96 2.11 -10.12 -5.69
CA GLY A 96 1.96 -11.57 -5.60
C GLY A 96 1.10 -12.09 -6.74
N ASN A 97 1.30 -13.35 -7.13
CA ASN A 97 0.56 -13.97 -8.24
C ASN A 97 0.57 -13.11 -9.53
N GLU A 98 1.74 -12.58 -9.92
CA GLU A 98 1.93 -11.67 -11.07
C GLU A 98 1.13 -10.35 -11.03
N LEU A 99 0.55 -10.02 -9.87
CA LEU A 99 -0.22 -8.80 -9.66
C LEU A 99 0.50 -7.82 -8.73
N ILE A 100 0.19 -6.55 -8.93
CA ILE A 100 0.39 -5.43 -8.01
C ILE A 100 -0.99 -5.04 -7.48
N ILE A 101 -1.08 -4.82 -6.17
CA ILE A 101 -2.26 -4.27 -5.50
C ILE A 101 -1.80 -3.06 -4.70
N ASP A 102 -2.36 -1.90 -5.03
CA ASP A 102 -2.08 -0.64 -4.38
C ASP A 102 -3.39 0.04 -3.99
N LEU A 103 -3.55 0.21 -2.68
CA LEU A 103 -4.74 0.81 -2.07
C LEU A 103 -4.58 2.31 -1.85
N THR A 104 -3.49 2.92 -2.32
CA THR A 104 -3.10 4.28 -1.93
C THR A 104 -2.52 5.09 -3.09
N ALA A 105 -2.75 4.63 -4.33
CA ALA A 105 -2.26 5.26 -5.55
C ALA A 105 -2.81 6.69 -5.78
N ASP A 106 -3.97 7.01 -5.20
CA ASP A 106 -4.58 8.34 -5.24
C ASP A 106 -3.72 9.43 -4.61
N GLN A 107 -2.76 9.09 -3.73
CA GLN A 107 -1.78 10.04 -3.21
C GLN A 107 -0.99 10.75 -4.31
N PHE A 108 -0.87 10.13 -5.48
CA PHE A 108 -0.09 10.61 -6.63
C PHE A 108 -0.99 10.95 -7.83
N GLY A 109 -2.29 11.16 -7.60
CA GLY A 109 -3.26 11.56 -8.61
C GLY A 109 -3.83 10.42 -9.47
N HIS A 110 -3.59 9.17 -9.12
CA HIS A 110 -4.18 8.01 -9.80
C HIS A 110 -5.51 7.59 -9.15
N ALA A 111 -6.09 6.46 -9.61
CA ALA A 111 -7.28 5.87 -9.00
C ALA A 111 -7.03 5.45 -7.53
N PRO A 112 -8.04 5.47 -6.65
CA PRO A 112 -7.89 5.08 -5.23
C PRO A 112 -7.39 3.66 -5.00
N VAL A 113 -7.72 2.75 -5.92
CA VAL A 113 -7.25 1.36 -5.93
C VAL A 113 -6.72 1.06 -7.32
N ILE A 114 -5.53 0.45 -7.38
CA ILE A 114 -4.98 -0.12 -8.59
C ILE A 114 -4.73 -1.61 -8.34
N VAL A 115 -5.26 -2.44 -9.23
CA VAL A 115 -4.87 -3.84 -9.39
C VAL A 115 -4.40 -4.00 -10.83
N THR A 116 -3.15 -4.41 -11.01
CA THR A 116 -2.49 -4.45 -12.32
C THR A 116 -1.44 -5.54 -12.35
N HIS A 117 -0.83 -5.81 -13.51
CA HIS A 117 0.27 -6.75 -13.61
C HIS A 117 1.58 -6.16 -13.05
N THR A 118 2.50 -7.02 -12.63
CA THR A 118 3.84 -6.61 -12.14
C THR A 118 4.70 -5.90 -13.20
N SER A 119 4.29 -5.91 -14.47
CA SER A 119 4.95 -5.18 -15.56
C SER A 119 4.52 -3.71 -15.70
N ASP A 120 3.59 -3.23 -14.87
CA ASP A 120 3.09 -1.86 -14.90
C ASP A 120 4.23 -0.85 -14.66
N GLN A 121 4.50 -0.03 -15.67
CA GLN A 121 5.64 0.88 -15.69
C GLN A 121 5.54 2.02 -14.68
N ARG A 122 4.37 2.25 -14.07
CA ARG A 122 4.21 3.22 -12.99
C ARG A 122 4.87 2.77 -11.70
N TYR A 123 5.15 1.47 -11.54
CA TYR A 123 5.70 0.89 -10.33
C TYR A 123 7.11 0.36 -10.58
N ARG A 124 8.08 0.80 -9.78
CA ARG A 124 9.48 0.35 -9.90
C ARG A 124 10.09 0.13 -8.54
N ALA A 125 10.19 -1.11 -8.10
CA ALA A 125 10.74 -1.43 -6.79
C ALA A 125 12.27 -1.33 -6.79
N ASN A 126 12.83 -0.78 -5.71
CA ASN A 126 14.25 -0.95 -5.32
C ASN A 126 14.40 -1.40 -3.86
N LEU A 127 13.28 -1.71 -3.20
CA LEU A 127 13.23 -2.22 -1.82
C LEU A 127 12.35 -3.47 -1.80
N ALA A 128 12.94 -4.60 -1.43
CA ALA A 128 12.22 -5.81 -1.08
C ALA A 128 11.72 -5.74 0.37
N GLU A 129 10.87 -6.68 0.77
CA GLU A 129 10.32 -6.71 2.13
C GLU A 129 11.40 -6.77 3.21
N ILE A 130 12.49 -7.49 2.95
CA ILE A 130 13.64 -7.59 3.85
C ILE A 130 14.32 -6.23 4.06
N ASP A 131 14.39 -5.39 3.03
CA ASP A 131 14.95 -4.03 3.12
C ASP A 131 14.04 -3.11 3.96
N LEU A 132 12.75 -3.43 4.01
CA LEU A 132 11.73 -2.68 4.73
C LEU A 132 11.51 -3.20 6.17
N GLU A 133 12.03 -4.38 6.53
CA GLU A 133 11.68 -5.12 7.74
C GLU A 133 11.64 -4.25 9.01
N LYS A 134 12.72 -3.51 9.28
CA LYS A 134 12.82 -2.63 10.46
C LYS A 134 11.74 -1.54 10.48
N ALA A 135 11.39 -1.00 9.32
CA ALA A 135 10.33 -0.01 9.21
C ALA A 135 8.96 -0.67 9.40
N LEU A 136 8.72 -1.83 8.80
CA LEU A 136 7.47 -2.57 8.93
C LEU A 136 7.20 -2.99 10.38
N GLN A 137 8.21 -3.50 11.08
CA GLN A 137 8.12 -3.86 12.51
C GLN A 137 7.74 -2.68 13.40
N LYS A 138 8.22 -1.47 13.11
CA LYS A 138 7.85 -0.25 13.86
C LYS A 138 6.40 0.17 13.61
N LEU A 139 5.87 -0.09 12.42
CA LEU A 139 4.55 0.36 11.99
C LEU A 139 3.45 -0.69 12.26
N GLN A 140 3.81 -1.96 12.50
CA GLN A 140 2.90 -3.11 12.53
C GLN A 140 1.75 -3.02 13.53
N ARG A 141 1.89 -2.24 14.62
CA ARG A 141 0.88 -2.18 15.68
C ARG A 141 -0.50 -1.76 15.14
N ARG A 142 -0.57 -0.73 14.30
CA ARG A 142 -1.84 -0.24 13.74
C ARG A 142 -2.46 -1.26 12.76
N PRO A 143 -1.72 -1.78 11.75
CA PRO A 143 -2.21 -2.83 10.87
C PRO A 143 -2.70 -4.08 11.60
N MET A 144 -2.02 -4.51 12.67
CA MET A 144 -2.48 -5.64 13.49
C MET A 144 -3.82 -5.35 14.16
N GLN A 145 -4.03 -4.14 14.68
CA GLN A 145 -5.32 -3.74 15.25
C GLN A 145 -6.43 -3.72 14.19
N TRP A 146 -6.12 -3.21 12.99
CA TRP A 146 -7.06 -3.22 11.87
C TRP A 146 -7.38 -4.65 11.43
N LEU A 147 -6.41 -5.56 11.41
CA LEU A 147 -6.62 -6.97 11.09
C LEU A 147 -7.53 -7.66 12.11
N SER A 148 -7.34 -7.39 13.41
CA SER A 148 -8.27 -7.86 14.44
C SER A 148 -9.69 -7.33 14.21
N ALA A 149 -9.85 -6.05 13.85
CA ALA A 149 -11.16 -5.46 13.56
C ALA A 149 -11.81 -6.05 12.30
N TRP A 150 -11.02 -6.31 11.24
CA TRP A 150 -11.49 -6.97 10.02
C TRP A 150 -12.08 -8.35 10.33
N ARG A 151 -11.35 -9.16 11.10
CA ARG A 151 -11.80 -10.50 11.49
C ARG A 151 -13.08 -10.47 12.33
N ALA A 152 -13.21 -9.48 13.23
CA ALA A 152 -14.41 -9.32 14.03
C ALA A 152 -15.64 -8.99 13.16
N ASN A 153 -15.48 -8.19 12.10
CA ASN A 153 -16.57 -7.84 11.18
C ASN A 153 -16.99 -9.01 10.27
N GLY A 154 -16.09 -9.93 9.94
CA GLY A 154 -16.38 -11.12 9.13
C GLY A 154 -16.91 -12.33 9.91
N SER A 155 -17.00 -12.22 11.25
CA SER A 155 -17.49 -13.30 12.14
C SER A 155 -18.95 -13.11 12.58
N ALA A 156 -19.70 -12.25 11.89
CA ALA A 156 -21.12 -11.97 12.12
C ALA A 156 -22.01 -12.62 11.07
#